data_AF-A0A8S3VNR2-F1
#
_entry.id   AF-A0A8S3VNR2-F1
#
_cell.length_a   1.000
_cell.length_b   1.000
_cell.length_c   1.000
_cell.angle_alpha   90.00
_cell.angle_beta   90.00
_cell.angle_gamma   90.00
#
_symmetry.space_group_name_H-M   'P 1'
#
loop_
_entity.id
_entity.type
_entity.pdbx_description
1 polymer ?
#
loop_
_entity_poly.entity_id
_entity_poly.type
_entity_poly.pdbx_seq_one_letter_code
_entity_poly.pdbx_strand_id
1 'polypeptide(L)'
;MSENREGSPMSEGETEHSHISTGKSHSSNHIVEERRDLADTFELFKVYFDNKLVDLKSDLVREQDVISKKLKEEVSLKFKHEGNKIQYKFNEETITELNKVYSFVPRSETKVSRIIIDLIDKVKGRNKLIRIADTSAGGWATVREYEANVIASDSEDEKKIRQAESRAMRSTKDKSRRPNPYKTTSRPAPVETAPNPYYSNQYQRQNPPPFRAGSGRREPSQHDMCHACKQFGHWRKNCPLVKRNQFNFNNTQQNN
;
A
#
# COMPACT_ATOMS: atom_id res chain seq x y z
N MET A 1 -5.40 -102.60 -36.40
CA MET A 1 -5.78 -103.34 -35.19
C MET A 1 -6.64 -102.39 -34.38
N SER A 2 -7.95 -102.53 -34.19
CA SER A 2 -8.99 -103.50 -34.56
C SER A 2 -10.30 -102.70 -34.36
N GLU A 3 -11.23 -102.71 -35.32
CA GLU A 3 -12.54 -103.40 -35.21
C GLU A 3 -13.39 -102.95 -34.01
N ASN A 4 -14.55 -102.31 -34.25
CA ASN A 4 -15.90 -102.90 -34.33
C ASN A 4 -16.69 -102.48 -33.07
N ARG A 5 -17.81 -101.76 -33.20
CA ARG A 5 -19.19 -102.20 -33.47
C ARG A 5 -19.86 -102.93 -32.29
N GLU A 6 -21.14 -102.58 -32.12
CA GLU A 6 -22.22 -103.25 -31.36
C GLU A 6 -22.36 -102.86 -29.86
N GLY A 7 -23.54 -102.54 -29.33
CA GLY A 7 -24.91 -102.72 -29.83
C GLY A 7 -25.95 -101.80 -29.18
N SER A 8 -27.03 -101.57 -29.94
CA SER A 8 -28.41 -101.36 -29.45
C SER A 8 -29.05 -102.73 -29.14
N PRO A 9 -30.33 -102.84 -28.74
CA PRO A 9 -31.22 -101.98 -27.93
C PRO A 9 -31.85 -102.82 -26.79
N MET A 10 -32.68 -102.24 -25.93
CA MET A 10 -34.02 -102.81 -25.65
C MET A 10 -34.90 -101.83 -24.89
N SER A 11 -36.07 -101.66 -25.49
CA SER A 11 -37.25 -100.90 -25.07
C SER A 11 -38.05 -101.63 -24.01
N GLU A 12 -38.67 -100.86 -23.10
CA GLU A 12 -39.99 -101.02 -22.46
C GLU A 12 -39.99 -99.96 -21.34
N GLY A 13 -40.81 -98.93 -21.28
CA GLY A 13 -42.14 -98.72 -21.82
C GLY A 13 -43.05 -98.48 -20.62
N GLU A 14 -43.21 -97.23 -20.19
CA GLU A 14 -44.34 -96.82 -19.35
C GLU A 14 -44.62 -95.31 -19.49
N THR A 15 -45.79 -95.06 -20.06
CA THR A 15 -46.46 -93.79 -20.31
C THR A 15 -46.95 -93.21 -18.99
N GLU A 16 -46.67 -91.94 -18.66
CA GLU A 16 -47.62 -91.08 -17.95
C GLU A 16 -47.41 -89.58 -18.25
N HIS A 17 -48.46 -88.99 -18.83
CA HIS A 17 -49.07 -87.70 -18.50
C HIS A 17 -48.21 -86.42 -18.38
N SER A 18 -48.34 -85.60 -19.43
CA SER A 18 -48.51 -84.14 -19.42
C SER A 18 -48.40 -83.39 -18.09
N HIS A 19 -47.44 -82.46 -18.00
CA HIS A 19 -47.72 -81.12 -17.48
C HIS A 19 -46.70 -80.12 -18.04
N ILE A 20 -47.16 -79.30 -18.99
CA ILE A 20 -46.51 -78.05 -19.36
C ILE A 20 -46.54 -77.15 -18.13
N SER A 21 -45.38 -76.88 -17.53
CA SER A 21 -45.23 -75.84 -16.51
C SER A 21 -44.28 -74.77 -17.03
N THR A 22 -44.88 -73.77 -17.66
CA THR A 22 -44.29 -72.45 -17.90
C THR A 22 -44.06 -71.78 -16.55
N GLY A 23 -42.81 -71.64 -16.12
CA GLY A 23 -42.51 -70.93 -14.88
C GLY A 23 -41.04 -70.88 -14.52
N LYS A 24 -40.24 -70.06 -15.22
CA LYS A 24 -38.92 -69.62 -14.73
C LYS A 24 -38.37 -68.38 -15.49
N SER A 25 -39.20 -67.35 -15.65
CA SER A 25 -38.77 -66.04 -16.20
C SER A 25 -38.75 -64.90 -15.17
N HIS A 26 -39.32 -65.10 -13.97
CA HIS A 26 -39.46 -64.00 -13.00
C HIS A 26 -38.24 -63.76 -12.09
N SER A 27 -37.40 -64.77 -11.82
CA SER A 27 -36.26 -64.63 -10.90
C SER A 27 -35.01 -64.02 -11.55
N SER A 28 -34.77 -64.25 -12.85
CA SER A 28 -33.66 -63.60 -13.58
C SER A 28 -33.89 -62.10 -13.80
N ASN A 29 -35.14 -61.67 -14.02
CA ASN A 29 -35.44 -60.25 -14.23
C ASN A 29 -35.20 -59.41 -12.97
N HIS A 30 -35.53 -59.92 -11.78
CA HIS A 30 -35.28 -59.20 -10.52
C HIS A 30 -33.79 -58.99 -10.24
N ILE A 31 -32.96 -60.00 -10.48
CA ILE A 31 -31.50 -59.92 -10.29
C ILE A 31 -30.84 -58.99 -11.32
N VAL A 32 -31.42 -58.87 -12.52
CA VAL A 32 -30.93 -57.97 -13.57
C VAL A 32 -31.33 -56.52 -13.29
N GLU A 33 -32.54 -56.27 -12.80
CA GLU A 33 -33.01 -54.95 -12.39
C GLU A 33 -32.25 -54.43 -11.16
N GLU A 34 -32.02 -55.27 -10.14
CA GLU A 34 -31.25 -54.90 -8.95
C GLU A 34 -29.77 -54.59 -9.26
N ARG A 35 -29.20 -55.25 -10.28
CA ARG A 35 -27.87 -54.91 -10.82
C ARG A 35 -27.86 -53.60 -11.63
N ARG A 36 -28.97 -53.25 -12.29
CA ARG A 36 -29.12 -51.97 -13.01
C ARG A 36 -29.26 -50.82 -12.03
N ASP A 37 -30.09 -50.97 -11.00
CA ASP A 37 -30.23 -49.98 -9.92
C ASP A 37 -28.90 -49.75 -9.18
N LEU A 38 -28.11 -50.81 -8.96
CA LEU A 38 -26.78 -50.68 -8.37
C LEU A 38 -25.80 -49.96 -9.31
N ALA A 39 -25.90 -50.17 -10.62
CA ALA A 39 -25.10 -49.46 -11.60
C ALA A 39 -25.48 -47.98 -11.67
N ASP A 40 -26.78 -47.67 -11.65
CA ASP A 40 -27.29 -46.29 -11.70
C ASP A 40 -26.93 -45.50 -10.44
N THR A 41 -26.99 -46.14 -9.27
CA THR A 41 -26.54 -45.53 -8.00
C THR A 41 -25.02 -45.29 -7.98
N PHE A 42 -24.23 -46.20 -8.54
CA PHE A 42 -22.79 -46.00 -8.69
C PHE A 42 -22.46 -44.89 -9.71
N GLU A 43 -23.20 -44.80 -10.81
CA GLU A 43 -23.08 -43.72 -11.80
C GLU A 43 -23.40 -42.36 -11.15
N LEU A 44 -24.47 -42.28 -10.34
CA LEU A 44 -24.83 -41.07 -9.60
C LEU A 44 -23.72 -40.65 -8.61
N PHE A 45 -23.15 -41.63 -7.90
CA PHE A 45 -22.04 -41.39 -6.98
C PHE A 45 -20.79 -40.91 -7.71
N LYS A 46 -20.47 -41.50 -8.86
CA LYS A 46 -19.35 -41.10 -9.72
C LYS A 46 -19.52 -39.67 -10.21
N VAL A 47 -20.71 -39.31 -10.72
CA VAL A 47 -21.02 -37.94 -11.15
C VAL A 47 -20.88 -36.95 -9.98
N TYR A 48 -21.37 -37.30 -8.80
CA TYR A 48 -21.21 -36.46 -7.61
C TYR A 48 -19.74 -36.28 -7.23
N PHE A 49 -18.94 -37.36 -7.27
CA PHE A 49 -17.51 -37.32 -6.97
C PHE A 49 -16.72 -36.50 -7.99
N ASP A 50 -17.00 -36.68 -9.29
CA ASP A 50 -16.39 -35.92 -10.37
C ASP A 50 -16.71 -34.43 -10.22
N ASN A 51 -17.96 -34.08 -9.90
CA ASN A 51 -18.36 -32.70 -9.62
C ASN A 51 -17.60 -32.13 -8.41
N LYS A 52 -17.48 -32.89 -7.32
CA LYS A 52 -16.70 -32.45 -6.15
C LYS A 52 -15.22 -32.29 -6.43
N LEU A 53 -14.63 -33.14 -7.27
CA LEU A 53 -13.25 -33.02 -7.71
C LEU A 53 -13.04 -31.80 -8.61
N VAL A 54 -14.00 -31.49 -9.49
CA VAL A 54 -13.99 -30.28 -10.32
C VAL A 54 -14.07 -29.03 -9.45
N ASP A 55 -14.98 -29.00 -8.46
CA ASP A 55 -15.10 -27.90 -7.51
C ASP A 55 -13.77 -27.67 -6.76
N LEU A 56 -13.20 -28.74 -6.18
CA LEU A 56 -11.91 -28.69 -5.49
C LEU A 56 -10.78 -28.19 -6.39
N LYS A 57 -10.71 -28.68 -7.62
CA LYS A 57 -9.72 -28.21 -8.61
C LYS A 57 -9.89 -26.73 -8.90
N SER A 58 -11.13 -26.27 -9.04
CA SER A 58 -11.42 -24.86 -9.32
C SER A 58 -11.02 -23.96 -8.15
N ASP A 59 -11.27 -24.38 -6.91
CA ASP A 59 -10.86 -23.67 -5.71
C ASP A 59 -9.33 -23.61 -5.59
N LEU A 60 -8.64 -24.73 -5.85
CA LEU A 60 -7.19 -24.79 -5.81
C LEU A 60 -6.53 -23.86 -6.85
N VAL A 61 -7.07 -23.82 -8.08
CA VAL A 61 -6.62 -22.91 -9.13
C VAL A 61 -6.86 -21.45 -8.73
N ARG A 62 -8.02 -21.16 -8.13
CA ARG A 62 -8.34 -19.81 -7.66
C ARG A 62 -7.41 -19.37 -6.53
N GLU A 63 -7.10 -20.25 -5.59
CA GLU A 63 -6.12 -19.99 -4.54
C GLU A 63 -4.70 -19.80 -5.11
N GLN A 64 -4.28 -20.65 -6.04
CA GLN A 64 -3.00 -20.51 -6.73
C GLN A 64 -2.88 -19.17 -7.46
N ASP A 65 -3.94 -18.72 -8.12
CA ASP A 65 -3.99 -17.43 -8.81
C ASP A 65 -3.88 -16.26 -7.83
N VAL A 66 -4.56 -16.34 -6.68
CA VAL A 66 -4.46 -15.33 -5.62
C VAL A 66 -3.05 -15.28 -5.04
N ILE A 67 -2.44 -16.43 -4.76
CA ILE A 67 -1.06 -16.53 -4.28
C ILE A 67 -0.07 -15.98 -5.32
N SER A 68 -0.24 -16.34 -6.59
CA SER A 68 0.61 -15.88 -7.68
C SER A 68 0.50 -14.37 -7.90
N LYS A 69 -0.69 -13.79 -7.76
CA LYS A 69 -0.90 -12.34 -7.83
C LYS A 69 -0.22 -11.62 -6.66
N LYS A 70 -0.38 -12.13 -5.43
CA LYS A 70 0.30 -11.59 -4.24
C LYS A 70 1.82 -11.67 -4.38
N LEU A 71 2.36 -12.80 -4.83
CA LEU A 71 3.80 -12.95 -5.08
C LEU A 71 4.30 -12.01 -6.16
N LYS A 72 3.57 -11.84 -7.28
CA LYS A 72 3.92 -10.87 -8.32
C LYS A 72 3.88 -9.42 -7.79
N GLU A 73 2.91 -9.09 -6.95
CA GLU A 73 2.84 -7.80 -6.29
C GLU A 73 4.05 -7.61 -5.35
N GLU A 74 4.35 -8.57 -4.47
CA GLU A 74 5.52 -8.52 -3.57
C GLU A 74 6.86 -8.43 -4.30
N VAL A 75 7.04 -9.16 -5.41
CA VAL A 75 8.24 -9.08 -6.25
C VAL A 75 8.32 -7.72 -6.97
N SER A 76 7.17 -7.10 -7.26
CA SER A 76 7.09 -5.74 -7.79
C SER A 76 7.25 -4.65 -6.71
N LEU A 77 7.11 -4.97 -5.42
CA LEU A 77 7.30 -4.04 -4.30
C LEU A 77 8.80 -3.83 -4.03
N LYS A 78 9.50 -3.21 -4.98
CA LYS A 78 10.87 -2.72 -4.77
C LYS A 78 10.80 -1.39 -4.02
N PHE A 79 11.03 -1.46 -2.70
CA PHE A 79 11.18 -0.26 -1.89
C PHE A 79 12.53 0.43 -2.16
N LYS A 80 12.51 1.74 -2.39
CA LYS A 80 13.71 2.58 -2.53
C LYS A 80 14.35 2.88 -1.18
N HIS A 81 13.56 3.01 -0.12
CA HIS A 81 14.04 3.32 1.22
C HIS A 81 13.87 2.13 2.16
N GLU A 82 14.96 1.62 2.72
CA GLU A 82 14.92 0.44 3.59
C GLU A 82 14.07 0.67 4.85
N GLY A 83 14.07 1.88 5.40
CA GLY A 83 13.20 2.22 6.54
C GLY A 83 11.71 2.07 6.23
N ASN A 84 11.27 2.46 5.03
CA ASN A 84 9.89 2.30 4.60
C ASN A 84 9.53 0.81 4.44
N LYS A 85 10.45 0.02 3.88
CA LYS A 85 10.28 -1.43 3.73
C LYS A 85 10.14 -2.15 5.07
N ILE A 86 10.97 -1.81 6.05
CA ILE A 86 10.90 -2.37 7.41
C ILE A 86 9.53 -2.06 8.03
N GLN A 87 9.08 -0.81 7.94
CA GLN A 87 7.77 -0.40 8.47
C GLN A 87 6.61 -1.10 7.75
N TYR A 88 6.70 -1.25 6.42
CA TYR A 88 5.69 -1.94 5.63
C TYR A 88 5.55 -3.41 6.05
N LYS A 89 6.69 -4.12 6.18
CA LYS A 89 6.71 -5.53 6.59
C LYS A 89 6.14 -5.72 7.99
N PHE A 90 6.56 -4.90 8.95
CA PHE A 90 6.02 -4.93 10.31
C PHE A 90 4.49 -4.73 10.33
N ASN A 91 3.98 -3.81 9.52
CA ASN A 91 2.54 -3.59 9.39
C ASN A 91 1.81 -4.77 8.73
N GLU A 92 2.39 -5.44 7.74
CA GLU A 92 1.82 -6.66 7.12
C GLU A 92 1.75 -7.82 8.14
N GLU A 93 2.79 -8.00 8.95
CA GLU A 93 2.80 -8.95 10.06
C GLU A 93 1.70 -8.61 11.07
N THR A 94 1.56 -7.34 11.45
CA THR A 94 0.50 -6.85 12.34
C THR A 94 -0.90 -7.15 11.77
N ILE A 95 -1.13 -6.92 10.47
CA ILE A 95 -2.39 -7.27 9.81
C ILE A 95 -2.64 -8.78 9.89
N THR A 96 -1.62 -9.59 9.70
CA THR A 96 -1.72 -11.05 9.78
C THR A 96 -2.13 -11.51 11.18
N GLU A 97 -1.52 -10.94 12.23
CA GLU A 97 -1.88 -11.21 13.62
C GLU A 97 -3.30 -10.74 13.96
N LEU A 98 -3.70 -9.55 13.51
CA LEU A 98 -5.06 -9.04 13.69
C LEU A 98 -6.11 -9.93 13.01
N ASN A 99 -5.82 -10.46 11.83
CA ASN A 99 -6.70 -11.41 11.15
C ASN A 99 -6.80 -12.74 11.92
N LYS A 100 -5.70 -13.22 12.53
CA LYS A 100 -5.75 -14.39 13.41
C LYS A 100 -6.65 -14.12 14.62
N VAL A 101 -6.47 -12.97 15.28
CA VAL A 101 -7.34 -12.58 16.41
C VAL A 101 -8.80 -12.52 15.96
N TYR A 102 -9.08 -11.88 14.83
CA TYR A 102 -10.43 -11.81 14.25
C TYR A 102 -11.06 -13.19 14.03
N SER A 103 -10.27 -14.18 13.59
CA SER A 103 -10.76 -15.55 13.37
C SER A 103 -11.20 -16.27 14.65
N PHE A 104 -10.68 -15.86 15.81
CA PHE A 104 -11.08 -16.39 17.12
C PHE A 104 -12.28 -15.67 17.74
N VAL A 105 -12.71 -14.53 17.18
CA VAL A 105 -13.82 -13.76 17.74
C VAL A 105 -15.15 -14.44 17.38
N PRO A 106 -16.00 -14.75 18.37
CA PRO A 106 -17.34 -15.29 18.11
C PRO A 106 -18.17 -14.32 17.28
N ARG A 107 -18.98 -14.85 16.34
CA ARG A 107 -19.85 -14.02 15.47
C ARG A 107 -20.84 -13.15 16.24
N SER A 108 -21.19 -13.52 17.47
CA SER A 108 -22.07 -12.74 18.35
C SER A 108 -21.41 -11.43 18.83
N GLU A 109 -20.08 -11.37 18.92
CA GLU A 109 -19.36 -10.25 19.49
C GLU A 109 -19.04 -9.18 18.44
N THR A 110 -20.09 -8.52 17.95
CA THR A 110 -20.01 -7.56 16.84
C THR A 110 -19.17 -6.31 17.17
N LYS A 111 -19.09 -5.90 18.43
CA LYS A 111 -18.31 -4.71 18.85
C LYS A 111 -16.81 -4.97 18.72
N VAL A 112 -16.33 -6.11 19.21
CA VAL A 112 -14.92 -6.51 19.12
C VAL A 112 -14.52 -6.69 17.66
N SER A 113 -15.36 -7.36 16.86
CA SER A 113 -15.12 -7.51 15.41
C SER A 113 -14.96 -6.16 14.70
N ARG A 114 -15.81 -5.18 14.99
CA ARG A 114 -15.69 -3.82 14.41
C ARG A 114 -14.37 -3.15 14.79
N ILE A 115 -13.97 -3.22 16.06
CA ILE A 115 -12.70 -2.65 16.51
C ILE A 115 -11.51 -3.27 15.76
N ILE A 116 -11.52 -4.59 15.59
CA ILE A 116 -10.43 -5.27 14.87
C ILE A 116 -10.41 -4.88 13.40
N ILE A 117 -11.58 -4.79 12.75
CA ILE A 117 -11.69 -4.32 11.36
C ILE A 117 -11.14 -2.90 11.23
N ASP A 118 -11.54 -1.98 12.12
CA ASP A 118 -11.04 -0.61 12.13
C ASP A 118 -9.52 -0.55 12.32
N LEU A 119 -8.95 -1.42 13.16
CA LEU A 119 -7.50 -1.53 13.34
C LEU A 119 -6.81 -2.03 12.07
N ILE A 120 -7.35 -3.07 11.42
CA ILE A 120 -6.83 -3.59 10.15
C ILE A 120 -6.84 -2.48 9.09
N ASP A 121 -7.93 -1.73 8.97
CA ASP A 121 -8.07 -0.67 7.97
C ASP A 121 -7.12 0.50 8.25
N LYS A 122 -6.89 0.86 9.51
CA LYS A 122 -5.86 1.86 9.87
C LYS A 122 -4.45 1.41 9.47
N VAL A 123 -4.09 0.14 9.70
CA VAL A 123 -2.77 -0.39 9.35
C VAL A 123 -2.61 -0.48 7.82
N LYS A 124 -3.64 -0.93 7.10
CA LYS A 124 -3.68 -0.89 5.62
C LYS A 124 -3.53 0.53 5.10
N GLY A 125 -4.21 1.49 5.73
CA GLY A 125 -4.07 2.91 5.45
C GLY A 125 -2.61 3.37 5.56
N ARG A 126 -1.92 3.02 6.65
CA ARG A 126 -0.48 3.33 6.80
C ARG A 126 0.38 2.69 5.72
N ASN A 127 0.13 1.42 5.36
CA ASN A 127 0.86 0.75 4.27
C ASN A 127 0.67 1.45 2.92
N LYS A 128 -0.53 1.97 2.64
CA LYS A 128 -0.78 2.81 1.48
C LYS A 128 0.05 4.10 1.50
N LEU A 129 0.11 4.80 2.64
CA LEU A 129 0.91 6.02 2.77
C LEU A 129 2.41 5.74 2.63
N ILE A 130 2.91 4.64 3.18
CA ILE A 130 4.30 4.20 3.00
C ILE A 130 4.59 3.95 1.52
N ARG A 131 3.69 3.29 0.79
CA ARG A 131 3.83 3.10 -0.67
C ARG A 131 3.93 4.45 -1.39
N ILE A 132 3.07 5.42 -1.08
CA ILE A 132 3.12 6.76 -1.68
C ILE A 132 4.43 7.47 -1.34
N ALA A 133 4.89 7.40 -0.09
CA ALA A 133 6.14 7.99 0.35
C ALA A 133 7.37 7.37 -0.33
N ASP A 134 7.29 6.08 -0.68
CA ASP A 134 8.43 5.39 -1.25
C ASP A 134 8.50 5.52 -2.79
N THR A 135 7.35 5.55 -3.45
CA THR A 135 7.28 5.67 -4.91
C THR A 135 7.45 7.10 -5.40
N SER A 136 6.83 8.08 -4.72
CA SER A 136 6.84 9.48 -5.16
C SER A 136 8.19 10.17 -4.95
N ALA A 137 8.55 11.09 -5.84
CA ALA A 137 9.74 11.92 -5.75
C ALA A 137 9.69 12.89 -4.55
N GLY A 138 8.50 13.33 -4.16
CA GLY A 138 8.28 14.18 -2.98
C GLY A 138 8.28 13.42 -1.65
N GLY A 139 8.32 12.09 -1.69
CA GLY A 139 8.32 11.21 -0.52
C GLY A 139 7.23 11.54 0.51
N TRP A 140 7.60 11.66 1.78
CA TRP A 140 6.67 12.03 2.86
C TRP A 140 6.02 13.42 2.71
N ALA A 141 6.59 14.32 1.89
CA ALA A 141 5.91 15.57 1.57
C ALA A 141 4.68 15.34 0.68
N THR A 142 4.75 14.39 -0.26
CA THR A 142 3.60 13.94 -1.05
C THR A 142 2.50 13.37 -0.15
N VAL A 143 2.87 12.57 0.85
CA VAL A 143 1.91 12.00 1.81
C VAL A 143 1.13 13.09 2.55
N ARG A 144 1.80 14.13 3.04
CA ARG A 144 1.12 15.24 3.74
C ARG A 144 0.12 15.96 2.84
N GLU A 145 0.48 16.22 1.59
CA GLU A 145 -0.43 16.82 0.60
C GLU A 145 -1.58 15.86 0.22
N TYR A 146 -1.30 14.57 0.19
CA TYR A 146 -2.30 13.54 -0.09
C TYR A 146 -3.34 13.45 1.03
N GLU A 147 -2.93 13.48 2.29
CA GLU A 147 -3.85 13.45 3.44
C GLU A 147 -4.65 14.75 3.60
N ALA A 148 -4.06 15.91 3.24
CA ALA A 148 -4.73 17.20 3.36
C ALA A 148 -5.95 17.40 2.43
N ASN A 149 -6.09 16.58 1.37
CA ASN A 149 -7.24 16.65 0.46
C ASN A 149 -8.25 15.53 0.77
N VAL A 150 -9.27 15.81 1.60
CA VAL A 150 -10.21 14.85 2.22
C VAL A 150 -11.34 14.34 1.29
N ILE A 151 -11.32 14.63 -0.01
CA ILE A 151 -12.37 14.14 -0.93
C ILE A 151 -11.93 12.80 -1.53
N ALA A 152 -12.62 11.70 -1.21
CA ALA A 152 -12.31 10.37 -1.76
C ALA A 152 -13.56 9.65 -2.28
N SER A 153 -13.58 9.46 -3.60
CA SER A 153 -13.98 8.19 -4.21
C SER A 153 -12.70 7.58 -4.81
N ASP A 154 -12.54 6.29 -4.53
CA ASP A 154 -11.61 5.27 -5.00
C ASP A 154 -11.15 5.34 -6.48
N SER A 155 -11.91 5.97 -7.39
CA SER A 155 -11.49 6.11 -8.80
C SER A 155 -10.44 7.21 -9.06
N GLU A 156 -10.15 8.11 -8.11
CA GLU A 156 -9.33 9.32 -8.33
C GLU A 156 -7.92 9.26 -7.68
N ASP A 157 -7.52 8.12 -7.11
CA ASP A 157 -6.32 8.01 -6.28
C ASP A 157 -5.00 8.31 -7.02
N GLU A 158 -4.83 7.79 -8.23
CA GLU A 158 -3.62 8.01 -9.03
C GLU A 158 -3.43 9.50 -9.38
N LYS A 159 -4.53 10.16 -9.78
CA LYS A 159 -4.55 11.58 -10.11
C LYS A 159 -4.25 12.43 -8.86
N LYS A 160 -4.77 12.03 -7.71
CA LYS A 160 -4.51 12.68 -6.43
C LYS A 160 -3.05 12.56 -6.01
N ILE A 161 -2.43 11.39 -6.18
CA ILE A 161 -0.99 11.19 -5.89
C ILE A 161 -0.14 12.12 -6.76
N ARG A 162 -0.40 12.19 -8.07
CA ARG A 162 0.32 13.11 -8.97
C ARG A 162 0.13 14.58 -8.61
N GLN A 163 -1.08 14.96 -8.19
CA GLN A 163 -1.35 16.33 -7.75
C GLN A 163 -0.63 16.66 -6.44
N ALA A 164 -0.67 15.74 -5.46
CA ALA A 164 0.01 15.87 -4.19
C ALA A 164 1.54 15.97 -4.38
N GLU A 165 2.10 15.16 -5.27
CA GLU A 165 3.52 15.19 -5.61
C GLU A 165 3.91 16.51 -6.27
N SER A 166 3.09 16.98 -7.22
CA SER A 166 3.28 18.29 -7.86
C SER A 166 3.27 19.44 -6.85
N ARG A 167 2.36 19.42 -5.87
CA ARG A 167 2.29 20.42 -4.79
C ARG A 167 3.50 20.32 -3.86
N ALA A 168 3.87 19.11 -3.47
CA ALA A 168 5.03 18.86 -2.63
C ALA A 168 6.31 19.43 -3.28
N MET A 169 6.52 19.17 -4.57
CA MET A 169 7.68 19.65 -5.34
C MET A 169 7.70 21.18 -5.53
N ARG A 170 6.53 21.83 -5.65
CA ARG A 170 6.46 23.31 -5.66
C ARG A 170 6.84 23.88 -4.31
N SER A 171 6.34 23.29 -3.22
CA SER A 171 6.62 23.77 -1.86
C SER A 171 8.12 23.71 -1.51
N THR A 172 8.85 22.70 -2.00
CA THR A 172 10.29 22.56 -1.76
C THR A 172 11.11 23.57 -2.57
N LYS A 173 10.71 23.82 -3.82
CA LYS A 173 11.32 24.84 -4.68
C LYS A 173 11.11 26.26 -4.14
N ASP A 174 9.94 26.55 -3.58
CA ASP A 174 9.67 27.87 -3.00
C ASP A 174 10.43 28.09 -1.69
N LYS A 175 10.65 27.02 -0.90
CA LYS A 175 11.52 27.07 0.29
C LYS A 175 13.00 27.31 -0.06
N SER A 176 13.50 26.73 -1.16
CA SER A 176 14.89 26.97 -1.60
C SER A 176 15.10 28.32 -2.29
N ARG A 177 14.01 28.95 -2.78
CA ARG A 177 14.02 30.29 -3.37
C ARG A 177 13.88 31.44 -2.38
N ARG A 178 13.62 31.16 -1.09
CA ARG A 178 13.64 32.21 -0.07
C ARG A 178 15.08 32.75 0.04
N PRO A 179 15.31 34.06 -0.15
CA PRO A 179 16.64 34.64 -0.02
C PRO A 179 17.17 34.32 1.38
N ASN A 180 18.27 33.57 1.45
CA ASN A 180 18.95 33.35 2.72
C ASN A 180 19.59 34.68 3.14
N PRO A 181 19.15 35.33 4.24
CA PRO A 181 19.69 36.61 4.68
C PRO A 181 21.17 36.52 5.10
N TYR A 182 21.74 35.31 5.19
CA TYR A 182 23.13 35.07 5.54
C TYR A 182 24.03 34.66 4.35
N LYS A 183 23.49 34.50 3.14
CA LYS A 183 24.33 34.30 1.95
C LYS A 183 24.51 35.63 1.24
N THR A 184 25.54 36.37 1.64
CA THR A 184 26.13 37.42 0.81
C THR A 184 26.72 36.72 -0.42
N THR A 185 25.94 36.61 -1.50
CA THR A 185 26.52 36.32 -2.80
C THR A 185 27.41 37.51 -3.15
N SER A 186 28.70 37.39 -2.87
CA SER A 186 29.73 38.28 -3.40
C SER A 186 29.78 38.04 -4.91
N ARG A 187 28.84 38.67 -5.63
CA ARG A 187 29.02 38.87 -7.06
C ARG A 187 30.17 39.88 -7.17
N PRO A 188 31.31 39.53 -7.79
CA PRO A 188 32.31 40.54 -8.10
C PRO A 188 31.62 41.59 -8.97
N ALA A 189 31.79 42.86 -8.59
CA ALA A 189 31.34 43.98 -9.38
C ALA A 189 31.92 43.84 -10.80
N PRO A 190 31.14 44.12 -11.86
CA PRO A 190 31.73 44.26 -13.19
C PRO A 190 32.78 45.36 -13.09
N VAL A 191 34.02 45.02 -13.40
CA VAL A 191 35.10 46.00 -13.53
C VAL A 191 34.68 46.96 -14.64
N GLU A 192 34.64 48.25 -14.32
CA GLU A 192 34.37 49.34 -15.26
C GLU A 192 35.49 49.37 -16.31
N THR A 193 35.31 48.67 -17.42
CA THR A 193 36.08 48.93 -18.63
C THR A 193 35.51 50.16 -19.32
N ALA A 194 36.44 51.06 -19.67
CA ALA A 194 36.26 52.40 -20.24
C ALA A 194 35.16 52.53 -21.32
N PRO A 195 34.57 53.74 -21.49
CA PRO A 195 33.49 53.98 -22.43
C PRO A 195 33.98 53.90 -23.88
N ASN A 196 33.43 52.95 -24.65
CA ASN A 196 33.60 52.87 -26.09
C ASN A 196 32.50 53.71 -26.79
N PRO A 197 32.81 54.76 -27.56
CA PRO A 197 31.82 55.71 -28.04
C PRO A 197 31.37 55.37 -29.46
N TYR A 198 30.80 54.18 -29.70
CA TYR A 198 30.08 53.92 -30.95
C TYR A 198 29.12 52.77 -30.69
N TYR A 199 27.86 53.08 -30.43
CA TYR A 199 26.66 52.40 -30.95
C TYR A 199 25.44 52.96 -30.22
N SER A 200 24.70 53.82 -30.92
CA SER A 200 23.33 54.19 -30.58
C SER A 200 22.45 52.95 -30.74
N ASN A 201 21.71 52.57 -29.70
CA ASN A 201 20.49 51.80 -29.88
C ASN A 201 19.43 52.23 -28.88
N GLN A 202 18.48 53.00 -29.42
CA GLN A 202 17.22 53.39 -28.81
C GLN A 202 16.36 52.16 -28.55
N TYR A 203 16.25 51.74 -27.30
CA TYR A 203 15.06 51.03 -26.84
C TYR A 203 14.64 51.58 -25.48
N GLN A 204 13.47 52.20 -25.49
CA GLN A 204 12.77 52.74 -24.32
C GLN A 204 12.64 51.65 -23.25
N ARG A 205 13.43 51.75 -22.18
CA ARG A 205 13.11 51.08 -20.92
C ARG A 205 12.41 52.09 -20.03
N GLN A 206 11.15 51.82 -19.75
CA GLN A 206 10.38 52.49 -18.72
C GLN A 206 11.13 52.33 -17.38
N ASN A 207 11.54 53.46 -16.80
CA ASN A 207 12.13 53.50 -15.47
C ASN A 207 11.13 52.94 -14.43
N PRO A 208 11.47 51.92 -13.64
CA PRO A 208 10.78 51.72 -12.36
C PRO A 208 11.19 52.86 -11.41
N PRO A 209 10.33 53.26 -10.46
CA PRO A 209 10.62 54.39 -9.58
C PRO A 209 11.85 54.09 -8.72
N PRO A 210 12.61 55.12 -8.29
CA PRO A 210 13.76 54.91 -7.44
C PRO A 210 13.28 54.35 -6.10
N PHE A 211 13.59 53.08 -5.84
CA PHE A 211 13.63 52.55 -4.49
C PHE A 211 14.60 53.44 -3.71
N ARG A 212 14.08 54.27 -2.80
CA ARG A 212 14.88 55.03 -1.85
C ARG A 212 15.77 54.03 -1.10
N ALA A 213 17.05 54.03 -1.43
CA ALA A 213 18.09 53.44 -0.63
C ALA A 213 18.19 54.24 0.68
N GLY A 214 17.32 53.91 1.63
CA GLY A 214 17.39 54.37 3.00
C GLY A 214 17.92 53.24 3.87
N SER A 215 19.24 53.01 3.84
CA SER A 215 19.92 52.28 4.91
C SER A 215 19.95 53.13 6.19
N GLY A 216 18.77 53.45 6.73
CA GLY A 216 18.65 53.96 8.08
C GLY A 216 19.01 52.82 9.02
N ARG A 217 19.92 53.05 9.96
CA ARG A 217 20.17 52.11 11.06
C ARG A 217 18.83 51.87 11.76
N ARG A 218 18.25 50.69 11.57
CA ARG A 218 16.98 50.31 12.18
C ARG A 218 17.10 50.46 13.70
N GLU A 219 16.24 51.28 14.29
CA GLU A 219 16.13 51.43 15.74
C GLU A 219 15.23 50.31 16.29
N PRO A 220 15.45 49.86 17.54
CA PRO A 220 14.59 48.85 18.15
C PRO A 220 13.14 49.36 18.23
N SER A 221 12.20 48.57 17.71
CA SER A 221 10.76 48.84 17.86
C SER A 221 10.29 48.47 19.26
N GLN A 222 9.19 49.09 19.72
CA GLN A 222 8.52 48.74 20.98
C GLN A 222 8.05 47.27 21.03
N HIS A 223 7.93 46.61 19.88
CA HIS A 223 7.55 45.19 19.77
C HIS A 223 8.75 44.25 19.60
N ASP A 224 9.97 44.77 19.46
CA ASP A 224 11.16 43.94 19.35
C ASP A 224 11.56 43.40 20.74
N MET A 225 11.73 42.07 20.85
CA MET A 225 12.11 41.40 22.10
C MET A 225 13.63 41.24 22.22
N CYS A 226 14.20 41.59 23.38
CA CYS A 226 15.60 41.39 23.69
C CYS A 226 15.92 39.90 23.89
N HIS A 227 16.87 39.37 23.14
CA HIS A 227 17.23 37.95 23.23
C HIS A 227 17.93 37.55 24.55
N ALA A 228 18.46 38.51 25.31
CA ALA A 228 19.13 38.26 26.60
C ALA A 228 18.18 38.31 27.80
N CYS A 229 17.36 39.36 27.92
CA CYS A 229 16.47 39.54 29.09
C CYS A 229 14.99 39.27 28.79
N LYS A 230 14.64 38.98 27.53
CA LYS A 230 13.27 38.74 27.04
C LYS A 230 12.30 39.91 27.22
N GLN A 231 12.79 41.10 27.55
CA GLN A 231 12.00 42.33 27.62
C GLN A 231 11.92 43.04 26.26
N PHE A 232 10.84 43.77 26.02
CA PHE A 232 10.59 44.48 24.76
C PHE A 232 11.27 45.86 24.71
N GLY A 233 11.36 46.45 23.51
CA GLY A 233 11.81 47.82 23.30
C GLY A 233 13.32 48.01 23.16
N HIS A 234 14.13 46.95 23.20
CA HIS A 234 15.58 47.03 22.95
C HIS A 234 16.16 45.72 22.43
N TRP A 235 17.29 45.81 21.72
CA TRP A 235 18.05 44.64 21.28
C TRP A 235 19.13 44.26 22.29
N ARG A 236 19.62 43.02 22.22
CA ARG A 236 20.65 42.47 23.13
C ARG A 236 21.87 43.40 23.31
N LYS A 237 22.32 44.07 22.25
CA LYS A 237 23.45 45.03 22.26
C LYS A 237 23.24 46.23 23.21
N ASN A 238 21.99 46.62 23.43
CA ASN A 238 21.59 47.74 24.29
C ASN A 238 20.93 47.26 25.59
N CYS A 239 21.04 45.97 25.94
CA CYS A 239 20.41 45.41 27.12
C CYS A 239 21.10 45.89 28.41
N PRO A 240 20.37 46.51 29.36
CA PRO A 240 20.95 47.00 30.60
C PRO A 240 21.52 45.87 31.47
N LEU A 241 20.91 44.67 31.43
CA LEU A 241 21.40 43.51 32.20
C LEU A 241 22.71 42.94 31.64
N VAL A 242 22.88 42.95 30.32
CA VAL A 242 24.12 42.49 29.66
C VAL A 242 25.25 43.47 29.92
N LYS A 243 24.97 44.78 29.83
CA LYS A 243 25.96 45.81 30.16
C LYS A 243 26.37 45.74 31.64
N ARG A 244 25.44 45.51 32.57
CA ARG A 244 25.76 45.35 34.01
C ARG A 244 26.69 44.16 34.28
N ASN A 245 26.46 43.03 33.62
CA ASN A 245 27.33 41.86 33.79
C ASN A 245 28.73 42.08 33.22
N GLN A 246 28.89 42.87 32.15
CA GLN A 246 30.22 43.23 31.63
C GLN A 246 31.00 44.13 32.59
N PHE A 247 30.33 45.07 33.27
CA PHE A 247 30.97 45.91 34.30
C PHE A 247 31.39 45.11 35.54
N ASN A 248 30.57 44.16 35.99
CA ASN A 248 30.93 43.33 37.15
C ASN A 248 32.09 42.36 36.87
N PHE A 249 32.22 41.84 35.65
CA PHE A 249 33.36 41.00 35.27
C PHE A 249 34.69 41.77 35.22
N ASN A 250 34.66 43.07 34.88
CA ASN A 250 35.87 43.88 34.79
C ASN A 250 36.37 44.36 36.17
N ASN A 251 35.51 44.50 37.18
CA ASN A 251 35.92 44.87 38.54
C ASN A 251 36.54 43.71 39.34
N THR A 252 36.21 42.46 39.02
CA THR A 252 36.80 41.29 39.70
C THR A 252 38.22 40.97 39.22
N GLN A 253 38.65 41.51 38.07
CA GLN A 253 39.98 41.30 37.49
C GLN A 253 41.02 42.36 37.92
N GLN A 254 40.63 43.35 38.75
CA GLN A 254 41.54 44.41 39.22
C GLN A 254 41.93 44.27 40.71
N ASN A 255 41.45 43.24 41.42
CA ASN A 255 41.72 43.04 42.85
C ASN A 255 42.38 41.68 43.18
N ASN A 256 43.11 41.08 42.23
CA ASN A 256 44.03 39.96 42.48
C ASN A 256 45.42 40.29 41.98
#